data_AF-A0A969R2N4-F1
#
_entry.id   AF-A0A969R2N4-F1
#
_cell.length_a   1.000
_cell.length_b   1.000
_cell.length_c   1.000
_cell.angle_alpha   90.00
_cell.angle_beta   90.00
_cell.angle_gamma   90.00
#
_symmetry.space_group_name_H-M   'P 1'
#
loop_
_entity.id
_entity.type
_entity.pdbx_description
1 polymer ?
#
loop_
_entity_poly.entity_id
_entity_poly.type
_entity_poly.pdbx_seq_one_letter_code
_entity_poly.pdbx_strand_id
1 'polypeptide(L)'
;MKVHETVRCPGKAIPLAGILLHWRGYIMDEYISAFNRYATLEAEILNEKGYRLNGLIILFRPILRFLWCYIVRGDILLGTRGLIHAMLKAMGEYIRYAKLWEMQNTTRVSHPSTRIYSEIRSTDQAGKVCINYNLNEKAINIKRSLLKIMITKDNLLVRSTGVKFKLEIVRRLSTVDRMNSIPTILPKHKLIFIHIPKTGGSSVANALVENLNTQETKALSRPLGILQPNRHLKAQEVKYLLGEKIWNEFFSFAFVRNPWDLMVSQYHWWLQKAAQYPSCRKDVIKIKRMGNFTNFLNSKYGQKMFHDTTGNMFDWIAEDNQIIVNFVGKFENLQNDLNEVCQHLNLEQIKLPHTNKTKRKPYRDYYNNETKKFVAHRFQKTIEMFGYEF
;
A
#
# COMPACT_ATOMS: atom_id res chain seq x y z
N MET A 1 -0.26 0.09 24.72
CA MET A 1 -0.09 1.26 25.63
C MET A 1 -1.32 2.16 25.49
N LYS A 2 -2.14 2.29 26.54
CA LYS A 2 -3.26 3.26 26.60
C LYS A 2 -2.67 4.65 26.90
N VAL A 3 -3.00 5.64 26.07
CA VAL A 3 -2.39 6.99 26.04
C VAL A 3 -2.87 7.87 27.19
N HIS A 4 -2.53 7.49 28.41
CA HIS A 4 -2.45 8.40 29.54
C HIS A 4 -1.26 7.97 30.38
N GLU A 5 -0.06 8.25 29.89
CA GLU A 5 1.13 8.26 30.73
C GLU A 5 0.91 9.36 31.77
N THR A 6 0.52 8.94 32.96
CA THR A 6 0.41 9.81 34.13
C THR A 6 1.81 9.93 34.69
N VAL A 7 2.37 11.14 34.66
CA VAL A 7 3.66 11.42 35.30
C VAL A 7 3.47 11.20 36.80
N ARG A 8 4.01 10.10 37.33
CA ARG A 8 4.06 9.85 38.77
C ARG A 8 5.19 10.69 39.35
N CYS A 9 4.86 11.85 39.90
CA CYS A 9 5.81 12.65 40.67
C CYS A 9 5.90 12.06 42.10
N PRO A 10 7.09 11.68 42.60
CA PRO A 10 7.25 11.19 43.97
C PRO A 10 7.09 12.29 45.04
N GLY A 11 6.87 13.55 44.64
CA GLY A 11 6.73 14.70 45.55
C GLY A 11 5.46 15.54 45.32
N LYS A 12 5.27 16.57 46.15
CA LYS A 12 4.15 17.51 46.06
C LYS A 12 4.32 18.43 44.85
N ALA A 13 3.37 18.39 43.92
CA ALA A 13 3.35 19.32 42.79
C ALA A 13 3.04 20.75 43.28
N ILE A 14 3.85 21.72 42.83
CA ILE A 14 3.67 23.15 43.14
C ILE A 14 3.33 23.85 41.82
N PRO A 15 2.29 24.70 41.76
CA PRO A 15 1.99 25.48 40.57
C PRO A 15 3.14 26.46 40.28
N LEU A 16 3.68 26.41 39.06
CA LEU A 16 4.64 27.40 38.57
C LEU A 16 3.88 28.61 38.03
N ALA A 17 4.26 29.81 38.44
CA ALA A 17 3.76 31.04 37.84
C ALA A 17 4.41 31.22 36.45
N GLY A 18 3.61 31.17 35.38
CA GLY A 18 4.08 31.36 34.01
C GLY A 18 3.24 30.63 32.96
N ILE A 19 3.58 30.82 31.69
CA ILE A 19 2.98 30.12 30.54
C ILE A 19 4.01 29.12 30.01
N LEU A 20 3.66 27.82 30.02
CA LEU A 20 4.47 26.81 29.35
C LEU A 20 4.18 26.83 27.85
N LEU A 21 5.08 27.44 27.07
CA LEU A 21 5.02 27.42 25.62
C LEU A 21 5.45 26.04 25.11
N HIS A 22 4.49 25.18 24.80
CA HIS A 22 4.76 23.86 24.21
C HIS A 22 4.85 23.98 22.68
N TRP A 23 6.07 24.11 22.17
CA TRP A 23 6.33 24.14 20.73
C TRP A 23 6.28 22.72 20.14
N ARG A 24 5.36 22.48 19.20
CA ARG A 24 5.30 21.22 18.43
C ARG A 24 5.59 21.53 16.97
N GLY A 25 6.85 21.34 16.56
CA GLY A 25 7.33 21.57 15.19
C GLY A 25 7.10 20.37 14.28
N TYR A 26 5.86 19.91 14.10
CA TYR A 26 5.60 18.80 13.18
C TYR A 26 5.56 19.27 11.72
N ILE A 27 6.24 18.51 10.85
CA ILE A 27 5.95 18.53 9.41
C ILE A 27 4.60 17.83 9.20
N MET A 28 3.81 18.24 8.20
CA MET A 28 2.46 17.72 7.97
C MET A 28 2.35 16.19 7.96
N ASP A 29 3.33 15.49 7.37
CA ASP A 29 3.34 14.03 7.30
C ASP A 29 3.43 13.37 8.69
N GLU A 30 4.27 13.90 9.57
CA GLU A 30 4.40 13.45 10.95
C GLU A 30 3.13 13.73 11.75
N TYR A 31 2.53 14.91 11.52
CA TYR A 31 1.28 15.30 12.16
C TYR A 31 0.16 14.33 11.77
N ILE A 32 0.00 14.01 10.49
CA ILE A 32 -1.01 13.08 9.98
C ILE A 32 -0.79 11.66 10.52
N SER A 33 0.47 11.18 10.57
CA SER A 33 0.80 9.86 11.11
C SER A 33 0.51 9.73 12.61
N ALA A 34 0.92 10.72 13.41
CA ALA A 34 0.61 10.77 14.84
C ALA A 34 -0.91 10.84 15.08
N PHE A 35 -1.58 11.71 14.34
CA PHE A 35 -3.01 11.89 14.37
C PHE A 35 -3.79 10.60 14.04
N ASN A 36 -3.38 9.86 13.01
CA ASN A 36 -4.04 8.62 12.62
C ASN A 36 -3.96 7.57 13.75
N ARG A 37 -2.80 7.48 14.42
CA ARG A 37 -2.60 6.61 15.60
C ARG A 37 -3.49 7.02 16.77
N TYR A 38 -3.54 8.31 17.12
CA TYR A 38 -4.40 8.80 18.19
C TYR A 38 -5.89 8.55 17.91
N ALA A 39 -6.33 8.75 16.67
CA ALA A 39 -7.71 8.47 16.27
C ALA A 39 -8.08 6.99 16.42
N THR A 40 -7.14 6.05 16.18
CA THR A 40 -7.35 4.62 16.46
C THR A 40 -7.54 4.38 17.96
N LEU A 41 -6.63 4.91 18.78
CA LEU A 41 -6.64 4.69 20.23
C LEU A 41 -7.90 5.27 20.89
N GLU A 42 -8.35 6.44 20.45
CA GLU A 42 -9.58 7.04 20.91
C GLU A 42 -10.83 6.25 20.47
N ALA A 43 -10.82 5.71 19.25
CA ALA A 43 -11.88 4.82 18.79
C ALA A 43 -11.94 3.53 19.64
N GLU A 44 -10.80 2.93 19.98
CA GLU A 44 -10.73 1.76 20.86
C GLU A 44 -11.29 2.09 22.25
N ILE A 45 -10.88 3.22 22.86
CA ILE A 45 -11.40 3.67 24.16
C ILE A 45 -12.93 3.87 24.12
N LEU A 46 -13.46 4.48 23.06
CA LEU A 46 -14.90 4.66 22.90
C LEU A 46 -15.63 3.32 22.73
N ASN A 47 -15.02 2.38 22.03
CA ASN A 47 -15.56 1.04 21.84
C ASN A 47 -15.58 0.25 23.15
N GLU A 48 -14.50 0.29 23.94
CA GLU A 48 -14.41 -0.32 25.27
C GLU A 48 -15.44 0.28 26.24
N LYS A 49 -15.71 1.58 26.14
CA LYS A 49 -16.75 2.27 26.93
C LYS A 49 -18.18 1.96 26.46
N GLY A 50 -18.36 1.14 25.43
CA GLY A 50 -19.68 0.76 24.91
C GLY A 50 -20.42 1.89 24.18
N TYR A 51 -19.73 2.94 23.74
CA TYR A 51 -20.34 4.08 23.05
C TYR A 51 -20.95 3.65 21.72
N ARG A 52 -22.28 3.65 21.56
CA ARG A 52 -22.93 3.26 20.29
C ARG A 52 -23.00 4.40 19.30
N LEU A 53 -22.56 4.14 18.08
CA LEU A 53 -22.44 5.15 17.05
C LEU A 53 -23.62 5.14 16.05
N ASN A 54 -24.13 6.33 15.74
CA ASN A 54 -25.12 6.58 14.70
C ASN A 54 -24.42 7.21 13.47
N GLY A 55 -24.80 6.85 12.25
CA GLY A 55 -24.24 7.42 11.01
C GLY A 55 -24.30 8.95 10.94
N LEU A 56 -25.30 9.58 11.58
CA LEU A 56 -25.39 11.04 11.68
C LEU A 56 -24.20 11.66 12.46
N ILE A 57 -23.66 10.91 13.43
CA ILE A 57 -22.51 11.36 14.23
C ILE A 57 -21.26 11.44 13.36
N ILE A 58 -21.06 10.50 12.43
CA ILE A 58 -19.93 10.50 11.49
C ILE A 58 -19.96 11.75 10.60
N LEU A 59 -21.15 12.13 10.14
CA LEU A 59 -21.33 13.27 9.24
C LEU A 59 -21.22 14.61 9.97
N PHE A 60 -21.93 14.78 11.09
CA PHE A 60 -22.09 16.09 11.71
C PHE A 60 -21.02 16.43 12.76
N ARG A 61 -20.44 15.45 13.47
CA ARG A 61 -19.38 15.76 14.47
C ARG A 61 -18.16 16.46 13.86
N PRO A 62 -17.63 16.07 12.69
CA PRO A 62 -16.52 16.76 12.06
C PRO A 62 -16.86 18.21 11.73
N ILE A 63 -18.06 18.46 11.21
CA ILE A 63 -18.55 19.81 10.85
C ILE A 63 -18.67 20.67 12.11
N LEU A 64 -19.28 20.15 13.18
CA LEU A 64 -19.39 20.84 14.45
C LEU A 64 -18.02 21.12 15.08
N ARG A 65 -17.09 20.17 14.99
CA ARG A 65 -15.71 20.35 15.46
C ARG A 65 -14.98 21.43 14.67
N PHE A 66 -15.17 21.44 13.35
CA PHE A 66 -14.62 22.49 12.48
C PHE A 66 -15.14 23.86 12.91
N LEU A 67 -16.46 24.05 12.98
CA LEU A 67 -17.07 25.33 13.34
C LEU A 67 -16.67 25.80 14.74
N TRP A 68 -16.59 24.87 15.70
CA TRP A 68 -16.12 25.17 17.05
C TRP A 68 -14.67 25.66 17.06
N CYS A 69 -13.76 24.97 16.38
CA CYS A 69 -12.36 25.41 16.29
C CYS A 69 -12.23 26.72 15.49
N TYR A 70 -12.87 26.79 14.33
CA TYR A 70 -12.70 27.90 13.40
C TYR A 70 -13.31 29.20 13.90
N ILE A 71 -14.54 29.14 14.43
CA ILE A 71 -15.29 30.33 14.87
C ILE A 71 -15.11 30.53 16.37
N VAL A 72 -15.46 29.54 17.19
CA VAL A 72 -15.56 29.74 18.65
C VAL A 72 -14.19 29.85 19.33
N ARG A 73 -13.19 29.07 18.88
CA ARG A 73 -11.80 29.21 19.39
C ARG A 73 -11.02 30.32 18.70
N GLY A 74 -11.60 31.00 17.72
CA GLY A 74 -10.97 32.11 17.03
C GLY A 74 -9.87 31.71 16.05
N ASP A 75 -9.80 30.44 15.60
CA ASP A 75 -8.78 30.04 14.61
C ASP A 75 -8.92 30.85 13.31
N ILE A 76 -10.10 31.40 13.00
CA ILE A 76 -10.29 32.33 11.87
C ILE A 76 -9.33 33.53 11.89
N LEU A 77 -8.94 34.01 13.08
CA LEU A 77 -8.01 35.14 13.26
C LEU A 77 -6.58 34.78 12.83
N LEU A 78 -6.27 33.49 12.69
CA LEU A 78 -4.96 32.97 12.27
C LEU A 78 -4.86 32.74 10.75
N GLY A 79 -5.88 33.15 9.98
CA GLY A 79 -5.94 33.00 8.53
C GLY A 79 -5.79 31.54 8.08
N THR A 80 -4.97 31.30 7.05
CA THR A 80 -4.78 29.96 6.47
C THR A 80 -4.27 28.93 7.49
N ARG A 81 -3.46 29.34 8.47
CA ARG A 81 -2.95 28.42 9.51
C ARG A 81 -4.06 27.93 10.42
N GLY A 82 -4.97 28.82 10.80
CA GLY A 82 -6.14 28.47 11.59
C GLY A 82 -7.14 27.60 10.81
N LEU A 83 -7.34 27.88 9.52
CA LEU A 83 -8.14 27.03 8.64
C LEU A 83 -7.59 25.60 8.59
N ILE A 84 -6.28 25.46 8.35
CA ILE A 84 -5.59 24.17 8.32
C ILE A 84 -5.76 23.44 9.66
N HIS A 85 -5.54 24.13 10.77
CA HIS A 85 -5.70 23.55 12.11
C HIS A 85 -7.14 23.06 12.36
N ALA A 86 -8.14 23.87 12.06
CA ALA A 86 -9.55 23.52 12.22
C ALA A 86 -9.95 22.33 11.33
N MET A 87 -9.49 22.29 10.07
CA MET A 87 -9.72 21.17 9.16
C MET A 87 -9.07 19.88 9.66
N LEU A 88 -7.84 19.95 10.16
CA LEU A 88 -7.17 18.79 10.75
C LEU A 88 -7.91 18.26 11.98
N LYS A 89 -8.42 19.14 12.85
CA LYS A 89 -9.25 18.72 14.00
C LYS A 89 -10.55 18.06 13.57
N ALA A 90 -11.22 18.60 12.56
CA ALA A 90 -12.44 18.04 12.00
C ALA A 90 -12.21 16.65 11.37
N MET A 91 -11.15 16.53 10.56
CA MET A 91 -10.73 15.25 9.98
C MET A 91 -10.46 14.21 11.07
N GLY A 92 -9.98 14.64 12.25
CA GLY A 92 -9.66 13.72 13.35
C GLY A 92 -10.89 13.10 13.96
N GLU A 93 -11.91 13.94 14.15
CA GLU A 93 -13.21 13.45 14.58
C GLU A 93 -13.83 12.52 13.54
N TYR A 94 -13.71 12.85 12.26
CA TYR A 94 -14.21 11.98 11.20
C TYR A 94 -13.54 10.59 11.27
N ILE A 95 -12.21 10.54 11.26
CA ILE A 95 -11.47 9.26 11.25
C ILE A 95 -11.74 8.47 12.53
N ARG A 96 -11.79 9.12 13.70
CA ARG A 96 -12.10 8.46 14.98
C ARG A 96 -13.47 7.78 14.92
N TYR A 97 -14.50 8.49 14.49
CA TYR A 97 -15.86 7.97 14.44
C TYR A 97 -16.05 6.94 13.31
N ALA A 98 -15.37 7.09 12.18
CA ALA A 98 -15.34 6.08 11.12
C ALA A 98 -14.72 4.76 11.60
N LYS A 99 -13.58 4.82 12.31
CA LYS A 99 -12.94 3.64 12.92
C LYS A 99 -13.80 2.99 14.00
N LEU A 100 -14.45 3.79 14.83
CA LEU A 100 -15.39 3.27 15.83
C LEU A 100 -16.59 2.58 15.17
N TRP A 101 -17.15 3.18 14.12
CA TRP A 101 -18.21 2.57 13.33
C TRP A 101 -17.76 1.22 12.75
N GLU A 102 -16.56 1.19 12.18
CA GLU A 102 -15.95 -0.02 11.64
C GLU A 102 -15.83 -1.11 12.72
N MET A 103 -15.30 -0.78 13.91
CA MET A 103 -15.18 -1.71 15.05
C MET A 103 -16.53 -2.28 15.53
N GLN A 104 -17.63 -1.54 15.36
CA GLN A 104 -18.95 -1.89 15.89
C GLN A 104 -19.86 -2.59 14.89
N ASN A 105 -19.70 -2.28 13.60
CA ASN A 105 -20.61 -2.72 12.54
C ASN A 105 -19.95 -3.69 11.57
N THR A 106 -18.62 -3.79 11.62
CA THR A 106 -17.88 -4.79 10.87
C THR A 106 -17.51 -5.89 11.85
N THR A 107 -17.99 -7.12 11.61
CA THR A 107 -17.34 -8.29 12.18
C THR A 107 -15.88 -8.24 11.75
N ARG A 108 -14.93 -8.23 12.70
CA ARG A 108 -13.54 -8.52 12.35
C ARG A 108 -13.57 -9.84 11.59
N VAL A 109 -13.32 -9.78 10.28
CA VAL A 109 -13.29 -10.98 9.45
C VAL A 109 -11.98 -11.68 9.80
N SER A 110 -11.99 -12.53 10.84
CA SER A 110 -11.22 -13.76 10.73
C SER A 110 -11.76 -14.47 9.49
N HIS A 111 -10.90 -14.82 8.55
CA HIS A 111 -11.29 -15.51 7.32
C HIS A 111 -12.39 -16.56 7.58
N PRO A 112 -13.41 -16.67 6.71
CA PRO A 112 -14.43 -17.70 6.86
C PRO A 112 -13.75 -19.06 7.04
N SER A 113 -14.22 -19.86 8.00
CA SER A 113 -13.62 -21.15 8.30
C SER A 113 -13.55 -22.01 7.04
N THR A 114 -12.49 -22.80 6.92
CA THR A 114 -12.16 -23.65 5.76
C THR A 114 -13.35 -24.53 5.30
N ARG A 115 -14.31 -24.77 6.19
CA ARG A 115 -15.57 -25.49 5.95
C ARG A 115 -16.47 -24.85 4.88
N ILE A 116 -16.50 -23.52 4.77
CA ILE A 116 -17.27 -22.81 3.73
C ILE A 116 -16.71 -23.14 2.33
N TYR A 117 -15.40 -23.35 2.21
CA TYR A 117 -14.77 -23.73 0.95
C TYR A 117 -14.97 -25.21 0.59
N SER A 118 -15.24 -26.08 1.58
CA SER A 118 -15.57 -27.48 1.31
C SER A 118 -17.03 -27.68 0.89
N GLU A 119 -17.97 -26.90 1.41
CA GLU A 119 -19.40 -27.03 1.08
C GLU A 119 -19.75 -26.46 -0.31
N ILE A 120 -18.94 -25.55 -0.85
CA ILE A 120 -19.08 -25.05 -2.23
C ILE A 120 -18.69 -26.12 -3.29
N ARG A 121 -17.99 -27.20 -2.90
CA ARG A 121 -17.53 -28.24 -3.84
C ARG A 121 -18.61 -29.22 -4.30
N SER A 122 -19.79 -29.27 -3.68
CA SER A 122 -20.89 -30.13 -4.13
C SER A 122 -21.92 -29.32 -4.92
N THR A 123 -21.58 -28.92 -6.14
CA THR A 123 -22.57 -28.43 -7.13
C THR A 123 -23.31 -29.61 -7.75
N ASP A 124 -24.64 -29.54 -7.80
CA ASP A 124 -25.45 -30.43 -8.63
C ASP A 124 -25.26 -30.11 -10.13
N GLN A 125 -25.56 -31.08 -10.99
CA GLN A 125 -25.34 -31.02 -12.45
C GLN A 125 -26.16 -29.93 -13.18
N ALA A 126 -26.95 -29.12 -12.47
CA ALA A 126 -27.69 -27.99 -13.02
C ALA A 126 -27.07 -26.62 -12.69
N GLY A 127 -25.95 -26.57 -11.95
CA GLY A 127 -25.27 -25.30 -11.63
C GLY A 127 -26.07 -24.40 -10.69
N LYS A 128 -26.94 -24.98 -9.85
CA LYS A 128 -27.62 -24.26 -8.77
C LYS A 128 -26.92 -24.54 -7.45
N VAL A 129 -26.35 -23.49 -6.85
CA VAL A 129 -25.85 -23.55 -5.46
C VAL A 129 -27.01 -23.19 -4.53
N CYS A 130 -27.67 -24.19 -3.95
CA CYS A 130 -28.63 -23.99 -2.87
C CYS A 130 -27.88 -23.96 -1.53
N ILE A 131 -27.64 -22.78 -0.97
CA ILE A 131 -27.13 -22.64 0.40
C ILE A 131 -28.35 -22.55 1.32
N ASN A 132 -28.69 -23.64 2.00
CA ASN A 132 -29.66 -23.61 3.08
C ASN A 132 -29.01 -22.96 4.31
N TYR A 133 -29.25 -21.67 4.49
CA TYR A 133 -28.83 -20.96 5.70
C TYR A 133 -29.87 -21.21 6.81
N ASN A 134 -29.49 -21.98 7.83
CA ASN A 134 -30.29 -22.09 9.03
C ASN A 134 -30.02 -20.83 9.88
N LEU A 135 -30.90 -19.84 9.78
CA LEU A 135 -30.87 -18.64 10.62
C LEU A 135 -31.34 -19.02 12.03
N ASN A 136 -30.50 -19.72 12.79
CA ASN A 136 -30.69 -19.86 14.22
C ASN A 136 -29.63 -19.06 14.99
N GLU A 137 -30.17 -18.14 15.78
CA GLU A 137 -29.60 -17.44 16.94
C GLU A 137 -28.73 -16.18 16.71
N LYS A 138 -29.36 -15.15 16.14
CA LYS A 138 -29.67 -13.90 16.88
C LYS A 138 -30.61 -13.03 16.05
N ALA A 139 -31.87 -13.02 16.46
CA ALA A 139 -33.02 -12.49 15.73
C ALA A 139 -32.90 -11.00 15.39
N ILE A 140 -32.94 -10.69 14.08
CA ILE A 140 -33.41 -9.40 13.57
C ILE A 140 -34.94 -9.48 13.61
N ASN A 141 -35.55 -8.80 14.57
CA ASN A 141 -37.00 -8.76 14.76
C ASN A 141 -37.62 -7.75 13.77
N ILE A 142 -37.88 -8.19 12.53
CA ILE A 142 -38.66 -7.41 11.55
C ILE A 142 -40.10 -7.92 11.59
N LYS A 143 -41.03 -7.06 12.05
CA LYS A 143 -42.47 -7.32 12.03
C LYS A 143 -42.93 -7.72 10.62
N ARG A 144 -43.73 -8.78 10.57
CA ARG A 144 -44.44 -9.36 9.41
C ARG A 144 -44.74 -8.37 8.27
N SER A 145 -43.97 -8.45 7.19
CA SER A 145 -44.46 -8.25 5.81
C SER A 145 -43.53 -8.98 4.84
N LEU A 146 -44.14 -9.77 3.95
CA LEU A 146 -43.51 -10.81 3.13
C LEU A 146 -42.48 -10.24 2.14
N LEU A 147 -41.19 -10.37 2.46
CA LEU A 147 -40.10 -10.11 1.52
C LEU A 147 -39.87 -11.38 0.67
N LYS A 148 -40.30 -11.35 -0.60
CA LYS A 148 -39.89 -12.37 -1.59
C LYS A 148 -38.64 -11.89 -2.29
N ILE A 149 -37.50 -12.50 -1.95
CA ILE A 149 -36.23 -12.31 -2.66
C ILE A 149 -36.16 -13.37 -3.75
N MET A 150 -36.03 -12.93 -5.00
CA MET A 150 -35.89 -13.83 -6.14
C MET A 150 -34.53 -13.56 -6.79
N ILE A 151 -33.65 -14.55 -6.70
CA ILE A 151 -32.29 -14.50 -7.24
C ILE A 151 -32.32 -15.21 -8.60
N THR A 152 -32.00 -14.49 -9.69
CA THR A 152 -31.74 -15.11 -10.99
C THR A 152 -30.27 -14.96 -11.35
N LYS A 153 -29.79 -15.75 -12.33
CA LYS A 153 -28.38 -15.88 -12.71
C LYS A 153 -27.70 -14.53 -13.02
N ASP A 154 -28.50 -13.54 -13.43
CA ASP A 154 -28.02 -12.26 -13.94
C ASP A 154 -28.55 -11.04 -13.15
N ASN A 155 -29.48 -11.20 -12.19
CA ASN A 155 -30.07 -10.08 -11.43
C ASN A 155 -30.56 -10.48 -10.03
N LEU A 156 -30.51 -9.53 -9.08
CA LEU A 156 -31.18 -9.62 -7.78
C LEU A 156 -32.44 -8.74 -7.80
N LEU A 157 -33.63 -9.37 -7.82
CA LEU A 157 -34.90 -8.65 -7.75
C LEU A 157 -35.47 -8.75 -6.34
N VAL A 158 -35.46 -7.61 -5.62
CA VAL A 158 -36.15 -7.46 -4.33
C VAL A 158 -37.49 -6.81 -4.60
N ARG A 159 -38.58 -7.54 -4.34
CA ARG A 159 -39.94 -6.99 -4.38
C ARG A 159 -40.42 -6.78 -2.95
N SER A 160 -40.52 -5.52 -2.55
CA SER A 160 -41.33 -5.09 -1.41
C SER A 160 -42.57 -4.39 -1.96
N THR A 161 -43.72 -4.56 -1.30
CA THR A 161 -44.97 -3.88 -1.66
C THR A 161 -44.74 -2.38 -1.80
N GLY A 162 -44.85 -1.85 -3.03
CA GLY A 162 -44.92 -0.42 -3.33
C GLY A 162 -43.67 0.23 -3.93
N VAL A 163 -42.48 -0.37 -3.89
CA VAL A 163 -41.25 0.28 -4.43
C VAL A 163 -40.37 -0.72 -5.20
N LYS A 164 -40.09 -0.42 -6.47
CA LYS A 164 -39.08 -1.12 -7.27
C LYS A 164 -37.73 -0.43 -7.09
N PHE A 165 -36.76 -1.12 -6.48
CA PHE A 165 -35.36 -0.69 -6.49
C PHE A 165 -34.61 -1.42 -7.61
N LYS A 166 -33.87 -0.67 -8.43
CA LYS A 166 -32.85 -1.23 -9.33
C LYS A 166 -31.51 -1.15 -8.61
N LEU A 167 -31.11 -2.24 -7.97
CA LEU A 167 -29.79 -2.37 -7.37
C LEU A 167 -28.81 -2.85 -8.44
N GLU A 168 -27.84 -2.02 -8.79
CA GLU A 168 -26.73 -2.41 -9.65
C GLU A 168 -25.72 -3.17 -8.79
N ILE A 169 -25.52 -4.47 -9.07
CA ILE A 169 -24.52 -5.26 -8.37
C ILE A 169 -23.15 -4.80 -8.85
N VAL A 170 -22.45 -3.99 -8.06
CA VAL A 170 -21.00 -3.86 -8.19
C VAL A 170 -20.41 -5.23 -7.87
N ARG A 171 -20.05 -6.00 -8.91
CA ARG A 171 -19.46 -7.33 -8.76
C ARG A 171 -18.30 -7.26 -7.76
N ARG A 172 -18.44 -7.98 -6.64
CA ARG A 172 -17.29 -8.33 -5.80
C ARG A 172 -16.43 -9.26 -6.65
N LEU A 173 -15.28 -8.77 -7.11
CA LEU A 173 -14.32 -9.55 -7.90
C LEU A 173 -14.10 -10.91 -7.21
N SER A 174 -14.12 -12.01 -7.98
CA SER A 174 -13.74 -13.30 -7.42
C SER A 174 -12.28 -13.23 -6.93
N THR A 175 -11.84 -14.17 -6.10
CA THR A 175 -10.43 -14.21 -5.67
C THR A 175 -9.49 -14.25 -6.87
N VAL A 176 -9.89 -14.97 -7.93
CA VAL A 176 -9.17 -15.03 -9.22
C VAL A 176 -9.15 -13.66 -9.90
N ASP A 177 -10.28 -12.96 -9.96
CA ASP A 177 -10.35 -11.62 -10.57
C ASP A 177 -9.54 -10.57 -9.78
N ARG A 178 -9.48 -10.69 -8.44
CA ARG A 178 -8.60 -9.86 -7.59
C ARG A 178 -7.14 -10.14 -7.88
N MET A 179 -6.73 -11.41 -7.95
CA MET A 179 -5.34 -11.78 -8.25
C MET A 179 -4.93 -11.28 -9.64
N ASN A 180 -5.79 -11.43 -10.64
CA ASN A 180 -5.57 -10.94 -12.01
C ASN A 180 -5.51 -9.40 -12.11
N SER A 181 -6.00 -8.69 -11.10
CA SER A 181 -5.92 -7.22 -11.03
C SER A 181 -4.60 -6.71 -10.44
N ILE A 182 -3.79 -7.58 -9.82
CA ILE A 182 -2.50 -7.22 -9.22
C ILE A 182 -1.39 -7.50 -10.24
N PRO A 183 -0.69 -6.46 -10.76
CA PRO A 183 0.28 -6.64 -11.84
C PRO A 183 1.43 -7.59 -11.50
N THR A 184 1.70 -7.79 -10.21
CA THR A 184 2.78 -8.59 -9.63
C THR A 184 2.51 -10.10 -9.65
N ILE A 185 1.29 -10.56 -9.94
CA ILE A 185 0.89 -11.96 -9.76
C ILE A 185 0.54 -12.59 -11.11
N LEU A 186 1.03 -13.81 -11.36
CA LEU A 186 0.63 -14.66 -12.48
C LEU A 186 -0.05 -15.94 -11.98
N PRO A 187 -1.36 -15.91 -11.69
CA PRO A 187 -2.11 -17.02 -11.11
C PRO A 187 -1.98 -18.36 -11.85
N LYS A 188 -2.00 -18.36 -13.19
CA LYS A 188 -1.85 -19.59 -13.99
C LYS A 188 -0.52 -20.29 -13.79
N HIS A 189 0.53 -19.52 -13.50
CA HIS A 189 1.89 -20.01 -13.32
C HIS A 189 2.29 -20.12 -11.85
N LYS A 190 1.34 -19.84 -10.93
CA LYS A 190 1.58 -19.77 -9.48
C LYS A 190 2.81 -18.92 -9.14
N LEU A 191 2.96 -17.78 -9.82
CA LEU A 191 4.15 -16.94 -9.74
C LEU A 191 3.83 -15.56 -9.16
N ILE A 192 4.73 -15.03 -8.35
CA ILE A 192 4.69 -13.67 -7.80
C ILE A 192 6.02 -12.98 -8.10
N PHE A 193 5.98 -11.88 -8.85
CA PHE A 193 7.17 -11.09 -9.18
C PHE A 193 7.17 -9.74 -8.46
N ILE A 194 7.90 -9.65 -7.34
CA ILE A 194 8.06 -8.40 -6.57
C ILE A 194 8.97 -7.44 -7.35
N HIS A 195 8.36 -6.50 -8.06
CA HIS A 195 9.05 -5.56 -8.93
C HIS A 195 9.66 -4.41 -8.13
N ILE A 196 10.89 -4.60 -7.66
CA ILE A 196 11.70 -3.51 -7.07
C ILE A 196 12.10 -2.51 -8.18
N PRO A 197 11.89 -1.21 -7.98
CA PRO A 197 12.26 -0.20 -8.97
C PRO A 197 13.76 -0.19 -9.28
N LYS A 198 14.08 0.00 -10.57
CA LYS A 198 15.46 0.14 -11.09
C LYS A 198 16.35 -1.11 -10.98
N THR A 199 15.79 -2.28 -10.71
CA THR A 199 16.52 -3.56 -10.65
C THR A 199 16.32 -4.43 -11.89
N GLY A 200 15.94 -3.82 -13.03
CA GLY A 200 15.71 -4.55 -14.29
C GLY A 200 14.31 -5.14 -14.44
N GLY A 201 13.41 -4.88 -13.49
CA GLY A 201 12.09 -5.50 -13.48
C GLY A 201 11.20 -5.21 -14.69
N SER A 202 11.34 -4.06 -15.37
CA SER A 202 10.63 -3.83 -16.64
C SER A 202 11.09 -4.78 -17.75
N SER A 203 12.39 -5.11 -17.81
CA SER A 203 12.91 -6.05 -18.80
C SER A 203 12.46 -7.48 -18.51
N VAL A 204 12.49 -7.88 -17.23
CA VAL A 204 11.97 -9.19 -16.79
C VAL A 204 10.47 -9.30 -17.06
N ALA A 205 9.69 -8.28 -16.66
CA ALA A 205 8.25 -8.22 -16.90
C ALA A 205 7.92 -8.35 -18.39
N ASN A 206 8.59 -7.58 -19.25
CA ASN A 206 8.37 -7.65 -20.70
C ASN A 206 8.72 -9.02 -21.27
N ALA A 207 9.84 -9.61 -20.84
CA ALA A 207 10.24 -10.94 -21.30
C ALA A 207 9.22 -12.02 -20.87
N LEU A 208 8.68 -11.94 -19.65
CA LEU A 208 7.58 -12.81 -19.20
C LEU A 208 6.29 -12.56 -20.00
N VAL A 209 5.98 -11.31 -20.37
CA VAL A 209 4.83 -10.98 -21.23
C VAL A 209 4.97 -11.62 -22.60
N GLU A 210 6.13 -11.46 -23.23
CA GLU A 210 6.40 -11.94 -24.58
C GLU A 210 6.37 -13.48 -24.65
N ASN A 211 6.94 -14.17 -23.66
CA ASN A 211 7.08 -15.62 -23.70
C ASN A 211 5.83 -16.37 -23.19
N LEU A 212 5.13 -15.84 -22.19
CA LEU A 212 3.94 -16.51 -21.63
C LEU A 212 2.64 -16.04 -22.30
N ASN A 213 2.61 -14.81 -22.84
CA ASN A 213 1.52 -14.20 -23.61
C ASN A 213 0.08 -14.47 -23.08
N THR A 214 -0.13 -14.34 -21.76
CA THR A 214 -1.45 -14.50 -21.13
C THR A 214 -2.07 -13.14 -20.79
N GLN A 215 -3.37 -13.10 -20.48
CA GLN A 215 -4.01 -11.86 -19.97
C GLN A 215 -3.34 -11.38 -18.67
N GLU A 216 -2.88 -12.32 -17.83
CA GLU A 216 -2.18 -12.06 -16.57
C GLU A 216 -0.82 -11.43 -16.84
N THR A 217 -0.06 -11.96 -17.80
CA THR A 217 1.24 -11.38 -18.14
C THR A 217 1.09 -10.02 -18.80
N LYS A 218 0.05 -9.77 -19.60
CA LYS A 218 -0.25 -8.43 -20.14
C LYS A 218 -0.52 -7.37 -19.05
N ALA A 219 -0.90 -7.77 -17.82
CA ALA A 219 -0.99 -6.83 -16.70
C ALA A 219 0.39 -6.30 -16.27
N LEU A 220 1.46 -7.11 -16.41
CA LEU A 220 2.84 -6.71 -16.14
C LEU A 220 3.35 -5.61 -17.09
N SER A 221 2.82 -5.47 -18.31
CA SER A 221 3.35 -4.55 -19.34
C SER A 221 2.58 -3.22 -19.51
N ARG A 222 1.37 -3.07 -18.96
CA ARG A 222 0.55 -1.84 -19.08
C ARG A 222 1.22 -0.52 -18.59
N PRO A 223 1.43 0.47 -19.47
CA PRO A 223 2.20 1.67 -19.15
C PRO A 223 1.55 2.58 -18.08
N LEU A 224 2.42 3.39 -17.47
CA LEU A 224 2.30 4.45 -16.44
C LEU A 224 1.16 5.50 -16.58
N GLY A 225 -0.01 5.15 -17.11
CA GLY A 225 -1.15 6.06 -17.23
C GLY A 225 -2.13 5.92 -16.07
N ILE A 226 -2.10 6.86 -15.13
CA ILE A 226 -3.16 7.40 -14.22
C ILE A 226 -4.04 6.40 -13.42
N LEU A 227 -3.95 5.09 -13.65
CA LEU A 227 -4.88 4.07 -13.15
C LEU A 227 -4.21 2.80 -12.58
N GLN A 228 -2.87 2.78 -12.40
CA GLN A 228 -2.20 1.64 -11.75
C GLN A 228 -1.24 2.07 -10.63
N PRO A 229 -1.76 2.36 -9.42
CA PRO A 229 -0.92 2.65 -8.25
C PRO A 229 -0.06 1.47 -7.75
N ASN A 230 -0.21 0.25 -8.29
CA ASN A 230 0.25 -0.99 -7.62
C ASN A 230 1.28 -1.84 -8.39
N ARG A 231 2.14 -1.26 -9.25
CA ARG A 231 3.26 -2.01 -9.87
C ARG A 231 4.40 -2.32 -8.91
N HIS A 232 4.46 -1.61 -7.80
CA HIS A 232 5.58 -1.59 -6.87
C HIS A 232 5.08 -1.87 -5.44
N LEU A 233 4.34 -2.97 -5.27
CA LEU A 233 3.97 -3.46 -3.95
C LEU A 233 5.14 -4.24 -3.33
N LYS A 234 5.34 -4.07 -2.02
CA LYS A 234 6.28 -4.86 -1.23
C LYS A 234 5.76 -6.28 -1.05
N ALA A 235 6.65 -7.23 -0.83
CA ALA A 235 6.33 -8.64 -0.58
C ALA A 235 5.30 -8.81 0.55
N GLN A 236 5.44 -8.06 1.65
CA GLN A 236 4.50 -8.11 2.77
C GLN A 236 3.09 -7.65 2.37
N GLU A 237 2.97 -6.61 1.54
CA GLU A 237 1.69 -6.12 1.05
C GLU A 237 1.03 -7.15 0.12
N VAL A 238 1.82 -7.79 -0.75
CA VAL A 238 1.34 -8.85 -1.64
C VAL A 238 0.91 -10.09 -0.83
N LYS A 239 1.71 -10.50 0.15
CA LYS A 239 1.40 -11.59 1.09
C LYS A 239 0.11 -11.31 1.84
N TYR A 240 -0.08 -10.09 2.35
CA TYR A 240 -1.31 -9.66 3.01
C TYR A 240 -2.54 -9.73 2.08
N LEU A 241 -2.39 -9.30 0.82
CA LEU A 241 -3.48 -9.33 -0.18
C LEU A 241 -3.86 -10.76 -0.60
N LEU A 242 -2.89 -11.67 -0.65
CA LEU A 242 -3.10 -13.07 -1.05
C LEU A 242 -3.56 -13.97 0.09
N GLY A 243 -3.12 -13.68 1.32
CA GLY A 243 -3.23 -14.55 2.46
C GLY A 243 -2.19 -15.68 2.45
N GLU A 244 -1.87 -16.18 3.65
CA GLU A 244 -0.81 -17.16 3.90
C GLU A 244 -0.89 -18.40 3.00
N LYS A 245 -2.08 -18.96 2.83
CA LYS A 245 -2.26 -20.18 2.04
C LYS A 245 -1.83 -20.01 0.59
N ILE A 246 -2.29 -18.94 -0.07
CA ILE A 246 -1.98 -18.69 -1.48
C ILE A 246 -0.52 -18.29 -1.63
N TRP A 247 0.00 -17.45 -0.73
CA TRP A 247 1.42 -17.07 -0.72
C TRP A 247 2.33 -18.29 -0.69
N ASN A 248 2.07 -19.24 0.20
CA ASN A 248 2.90 -20.44 0.36
C ASN A 248 2.77 -21.45 -0.79
N GLU A 249 1.70 -21.39 -1.58
CA GLU A 249 1.52 -22.22 -2.78
C GLU A 249 2.19 -21.63 -4.04
N PHE A 250 2.58 -20.36 -4.00
CA PHE A 250 3.12 -19.62 -5.14
C PHE A 250 4.64 -19.45 -4.99
N PHE A 251 5.36 -19.53 -6.10
CA PHE A 251 6.77 -19.16 -6.15
C PHE A 251 6.88 -17.65 -6.28
N SER A 252 7.58 -17.01 -5.33
CA SER A 252 7.78 -15.57 -5.26
C SER A 252 9.24 -15.21 -5.46
N PHE A 253 9.51 -14.19 -6.27
CA PHE A 253 10.88 -13.76 -6.52
C PHE A 253 11.01 -12.24 -6.72
N ALA A 254 12.23 -11.75 -6.55
CA ALA A 254 12.59 -10.34 -6.75
C ALA A 254 14.01 -10.22 -7.32
N PHE A 255 14.33 -9.03 -7.82
CA PHE A 255 15.71 -8.68 -8.18
C PHE A 255 16.17 -7.47 -7.38
N VAL A 256 17.38 -7.58 -6.81
CA VAL A 256 18.11 -6.47 -6.18
C VAL A 256 19.25 -6.00 -7.09
N ARG A 257 19.90 -4.90 -6.74
CA ARG A 257 20.99 -4.32 -7.53
C ARG A 257 22.05 -3.72 -6.61
N ASN A 258 23.29 -3.58 -7.08
CA ASN A 258 24.29 -2.79 -6.40
C ASN A 258 23.72 -1.39 -6.06
N PRO A 259 23.67 -0.98 -4.78
CA PRO A 259 23.02 0.27 -4.38
C PRO A 259 23.65 1.53 -4.98
N TRP A 260 24.97 1.54 -5.18
CA TRP A 260 25.64 2.68 -5.81
C TRP A 260 25.27 2.78 -7.29
N ASP A 261 25.20 1.66 -7.99
CA ASP A 261 24.75 1.64 -9.38
C ASP A 261 23.27 2.00 -9.53
N LEU A 262 22.42 1.54 -8.60
CA LEU A 262 20.99 1.84 -8.53
C LEU A 262 20.72 3.35 -8.48
N MET A 263 21.43 4.08 -7.61
CA MET A 263 21.24 5.52 -7.43
C MET A 263 21.64 6.31 -8.68
N VAL A 264 22.75 5.95 -9.32
CA VAL A 264 23.15 6.56 -10.59
C VAL A 264 22.13 6.20 -11.70
N SER A 265 21.56 5.00 -11.67
CA SER A 265 20.54 4.59 -12.64
C SER A 265 19.24 5.38 -12.48
N GLN A 266 18.85 5.70 -11.25
CA GLN A 266 17.70 6.56 -10.97
C GLN A 266 17.94 8.00 -11.46
N TYR A 267 19.12 8.56 -11.17
CA TYR A 267 19.48 9.90 -11.63
C TYR A 267 19.39 10.04 -13.16
N HIS A 268 19.97 9.10 -13.89
CA HIS A 268 19.91 9.11 -15.37
C HIS A 268 18.54 8.78 -15.92
N TRP A 269 17.72 8.00 -15.22
CA TRP A 269 16.33 7.78 -15.61
C TRP A 269 15.53 9.09 -15.56
N TRP A 270 15.70 9.90 -14.49
CA TRP A 270 15.10 11.22 -14.41
C TRP A 270 15.54 12.11 -15.58
N LEU A 271 16.84 12.13 -15.91
CA LEU A 271 17.37 12.98 -16.97
C LEU A 271 16.99 12.55 -18.39
N GLN A 272 16.88 11.24 -18.66
CA GLN A 272 16.76 10.69 -20.02
C GLN A 272 15.36 10.16 -20.36
N LYS A 273 14.68 9.54 -19.40
CA LYS A 273 13.38 8.86 -19.61
C LYS A 273 12.23 9.69 -19.05
N ALA A 274 12.35 10.19 -17.82
CA ALA A 274 11.28 10.99 -17.20
C ALA A 274 10.98 12.27 -17.99
N ALA A 275 11.98 12.83 -18.69
CA ALA A 275 11.83 13.98 -19.58
C ALA A 275 10.79 13.79 -20.71
N GLN A 276 10.47 12.54 -21.07
CA GLN A 276 9.49 12.21 -22.11
C GLN A 276 8.05 12.33 -21.60
N TYR A 277 7.83 12.32 -20.29
CA TYR A 277 6.50 12.38 -19.68
C TYR A 277 6.16 13.83 -19.28
N PRO A 278 5.04 14.41 -19.78
CA PRO A 278 4.65 15.78 -19.45
C PRO A 278 4.52 16.06 -17.95
N SER A 279 4.02 15.09 -17.17
CA SER A 279 3.82 15.20 -15.72
C SER A 279 5.14 15.37 -14.95
N CYS A 280 6.23 14.78 -15.46
CA CYS A 280 7.55 14.80 -14.81
C CYS A 280 8.40 16.03 -15.18
N ARG A 281 7.94 16.90 -16.11
CA ARG A 281 8.76 18.00 -16.65
C ARG A 281 9.30 18.94 -15.57
N LYS A 282 8.47 19.29 -14.57
CA LYS A 282 8.88 20.18 -13.47
C LYS A 282 10.04 19.59 -12.66
N ASP A 283 9.95 18.29 -12.37
CA ASP A 283 10.97 17.58 -11.59
C ASP A 283 12.27 17.44 -12.38
N VAL A 284 12.17 17.12 -13.67
CA VAL A 284 13.32 17.04 -14.57
C VAL A 284 14.07 18.37 -14.65
N ILE A 285 13.36 19.50 -14.77
CA ILE A 285 13.98 20.83 -14.80
C ILE A 285 14.72 21.10 -13.48
N LYS A 286 14.11 20.77 -12.34
CA LYS A 286 14.72 20.99 -11.04
C LYS A 286 15.94 20.11 -10.80
N ILE A 287 15.91 18.85 -11.23
CA ILE A 287 17.06 17.92 -11.17
C ILE A 287 18.18 18.41 -12.09
N LYS A 288 17.87 18.87 -13.31
CA LYS A 288 18.87 19.47 -14.22
C LYS A 288 19.55 20.70 -13.61
N ARG A 289 18.79 21.56 -12.92
CA ARG A 289 19.33 22.75 -12.23
C ARG A 289 20.30 22.42 -11.09
N MET A 290 20.28 21.20 -10.55
CA MET A 290 21.26 20.76 -9.55
C MET A 290 22.66 20.53 -10.16
N GLY A 291 22.76 20.44 -11.49
CA GLY A 291 24.01 20.35 -12.23
C GLY A 291 24.60 18.94 -12.28
N ASN A 292 24.86 18.32 -11.13
CA ASN A 292 25.55 17.03 -11.05
C ASN A 292 24.91 16.04 -10.07
N PHE A 293 25.40 14.79 -10.09
CA PHE A 293 24.89 13.69 -9.28
C PHE A 293 25.09 13.90 -7.77
N THR A 294 26.23 14.45 -7.36
CA THR A 294 26.54 14.78 -5.96
C THR A 294 25.51 15.74 -5.38
N ASN A 295 25.24 16.84 -6.09
CA ASN A 295 24.24 17.83 -5.67
C ASN A 295 22.83 17.23 -5.64
N PHE A 296 22.51 16.34 -6.59
CA PHE A 296 21.25 15.61 -6.57
C PHE A 296 21.11 14.76 -5.30
N LEU A 297 22.11 13.93 -4.98
CA LEU A 297 22.13 13.10 -3.75
C LEU A 297 22.07 13.92 -2.47
N ASN A 298 22.81 15.03 -2.39
CA ASN A 298 22.90 15.85 -1.18
C ASN A 298 21.69 16.77 -0.98
N SER A 299 20.87 16.98 -2.02
CA SER A 299 19.69 17.84 -1.92
C SER A 299 18.49 17.13 -1.27
N LYS A 300 17.77 17.83 -0.38
CA LYS A 300 16.50 17.34 0.18
C LYS A 300 15.48 16.96 -0.90
N TYR A 301 15.50 17.65 -2.04
CA TYR A 301 14.60 17.36 -3.14
C TYR A 301 14.99 16.09 -3.90
N GLY A 302 16.26 15.92 -4.25
CA GLY A 302 16.74 14.70 -4.89
C GLY A 302 16.53 13.48 -4.00
N GLN A 303 16.72 13.63 -2.68
CA GLN A 303 16.42 12.59 -1.69
C GLN A 303 14.94 12.18 -1.66
N LYS A 304 14.01 13.12 -1.89
CA LYS A 304 12.58 12.81 -2.04
C LYS A 304 12.26 12.17 -3.40
N MET A 305 13.06 12.47 -4.43
CA MET A 305 12.88 11.95 -5.79
C MET A 305 13.37 10.51 -6.00
N PHE A 306 13.88 9.87 -4.95
CA PHE A 306 13.94 8.41 -4.85
C PHE A 306 12.52 7.88 -4.54
N HIS A 307 11.58 8.21 -5.43
CA HIS A 307 10.14 8.16 -5.20
C HIS A 307 9.59 6.72 -5.15
N ASP A 308 10.33 5.75 -5.69
CA ASP A 308 9.94 4.34 -5.68
C ASP A 308 10.97 3.47 -4.92
N THR A 309 11.88 4.07 -4.15
CA THR A 309 12.80 3.36 -3.24
C THR A 309 12.93 4.15 -1.94
N THR A 310 11.79 4.47 -1.33
CA THR A 310 11.74 4.89 0.06
C THR A 310 12.25 3.74 0.94
N GLY A 311 13.56 3.75 1.16
CA GLY A 311 14.24 2.83 2.06
C GLY A 311 15.24 1.91 1.37
N ASN A 312 15.51 0.82 2.07
CA ASN A 312 16.47 -0.20 1.72
C ASN A 312 15.79 -1.21 0.78
N MET A 313 16.45 -1.74 -0.27
CA MET A 313 15.82 -2.75 -1.14
C MET A 313 15.41 -4.00 -0.36
N PHE A 314 16.12 -4.30 0.72
CA PHE A 314 15.75 -5.33 1.68
C PHE A 314 14.30 -5.17 2.21
N ASP A 315 13.85 -3.93 2.47
CA ASP A 315 12.52 -3.66 3.02
C ASP A 315 11.38 -3.94 2.01
N TRP A 316 11.71 -4.28 0.76
CA TRP A 316 10.73 -4.65 -0.27
C TRP A 316 10.41 -6.14 -0.27
N ILE A 317 11.31 -6.95 0.27
CA ILE A 317 11.28 -8.41 0.20
C ILE A 317 11.30 -9.08 1.56
N ALA A 318 11.32 -8.28 2.63
CA ALA A 318 11.43 -8.73 3.99
C ALA A 318 10.21 -8.39 4.84
N GLU A 319 9.93 -9.26 5.80
CA GLU A 319 9.00 -9.09 6.92
C GLU A 319 9.78 -9.48 8.19
N ASP A 320 9.64 -8.70 9.27
CA ASP A 320 10.36 -8.95 10.54
C ASP A 320 11.87 -9.19 10.40
N ASN A 321 12.49 -8.45 9.47
CA ASN A 321 13.92 -8.53 9.15
C ASN A 321 14.37 -9.89 8.57
N GLN A 322 13.45 -10.65 7.98
CA GLN A 322 13.72 -11.89 7.25
C GLN A 322 13.19 -11.79 5.82
N ILE A 323 13.94 -12.32 4.86
CA ILE A 323 13.49 -12.41 3.46
C ILE A 323 12.33 -13.40 3.39
N ILE A 324 11.19 -12.96 2.85
CA ILE A 324 9.97 -13.77 2.74
C ILE A 324 9.68 -14.27 1.32
N VAL A 325 10.43 -13.80 0.32
CA VAL A 325 10.33 -14.31 -1.05
C VAL A 325 11.16 -15.57 -1.24
N ASN A 326 10.78 -16.44 -2.17
CA ASN A 326 11.48 -17.72 -2.41
C ASN A 326 12.83 -17.54 -3.09
N PHE A 327 12.98 -16.52 -3.94
CA PHE A 327 14.22 -16.26 -4.67
C PHE A 327 14.54 -14.77 -4.78
N VAL A 328 15.83 -14.42 -4.67
CA VAL A 328 16.32 -13.05 -4.85
C VAL A 328 17.53 -13.06 -5.79
N GLY A 329 17.31 -12.61 -7.03
CA GLY A 329 18.38 -12.42 -8.00
C GLY A 329 19.08 -11.07 -7.89
N LYS A 330 20.26 -10.95 -8.49
CA LYS A 330 21.05 -9.74 -8.64
C LYS A 330 20.99 -9.22 -10.07
N PHE A 331 20.77 -7.92 -10.22
CA PHE A 331 20.75 -7.24 -11.52
C PHE A 331 22.06 -7.42 -12.31
N GLU A 332 23.19 -7.56 -11.61
CA GLU A 332 24.50 -7.80 -12.19
C GLU A 332 24.60 -9.18 -12.87
N ASN A 333 23.77 -10.13 -12.46
CA ASN A 333 23.69 -11.50 -12.99
C ASN A 333 22.30 -11.80 -13.61
N LEU A 334 21.59 -10.76 -14.06
CA LEU A 334 20.15 -10.79 -14.36
C LEU A 334 19.70 -11.93 -15.28
N GLN A 335 20.47 -12.24 -16.34
CA GLN A 335 20.10 -13.31 -17.28
C GLN A 335 20.22 -14.70 -16.64
N ASN A 336 21.29 -14.94 -15.87
CA ASN A 336 21.50 -16.23 -15.22
C ASN A 336 20.49 -16.46 -14.09
N ASP A 337 20.24 -15.43 -13.29
CA ASP A 337 19.26 -15.51 -12.21
C ASP A 337 17.82 -15.60 -12.76
N LEU A 338 17.53 -15.02 -13.93
CA LEU A 338 16.26 -15.28 -14.62
C LEU A 338 16.17 -16.72 -15.13
N ASN A 339 17.27 -17.32 -15.59
CA ASN A 339 17.27 -18.72 -16.01
C ASN A 339 16.92 -19.65 -14.85
N GLU A 340 17.38 -19.35 -13.63
CA GLU A 340 17.01 -20.08 -12.41
C GLU A 340 15.51 -19.96 -12.12
N VAL A 341 14.93 -18.75 -12.24
CA VAL A 341 13.48 -18.55 -12.15
C VAL A 341 12.73 -19.35 -13.22
N CYS A 342 13.24 -19.41 -14.46
CA CYS A 342 12.63 -20.22 -15.53
C CYS A 342 12.68 -21.72 -15.22
N GLN A 343 13.79 -22.22 -14.66
CA GLN A 343 13.93 -23.60 -14.23
C GLN A 343 12.90 -23.96 -13.15
N HIS A 344 12.71 -23.09 -12.15
CA HIS A 344 11.67 -23.28 -11.13
C HIS A 344 10.26 -23.36 -11.71
N LEU A 345 10.03 -22.68 -12.84
CA LEU A 345 8.73 -22.66 -13.51
C LEU A 345 8.58 -23.73 -14.59
N ASN A 346 9.59 -24.58 -14.80
CA ASN A 346 9.66 -25.51 -15.93
C ASN A 346 9.42 -24.81 -17.28
N LEU A 347 9.96 -23.59 -17.43
CA LEU A 347 9.92 -22.82 -18.66
C LEU A 347 11.23 -22.96 -19.42
N GLU A 348 11.15 -22.89 -20.75
CA GLU A 348 12.34 -22.69 -21.58
C GLU A 348 13.04 -21.38 -21.19
N GLN A 349 14.37 -21.34 -21.38
CA GLN A 349 15.16 -20.17 -21.01
C GLN A 349 14.71 -18.92 -21.78
N ILE A 350 14.24 -17.94 -21.02
CA ILE A 350 13.80 -16.65 -21.56
C ILE A 350 15.02 -15.75 -21.78
N LYS A 351 15.30 -15.39 -23.04
CA LYS A 351 16.34 -14.40 -23.36
C LYS A 351 15.86 -12.98 -23.09
N LEU A 352 16.64 -12.21 -22.33
CA LEU A 352 16.31 -10.83 -22.01
C LEU A 352 16.67 -9.87 -23.16
N PRO A 353 15.74 -9.01 -23.61
CA PRO A 353 16.07 -7.97 -24.57
C PRO A 353 16.88 -6.84 -23.90
N HIS A 354 18.01 -6.45 -24.51
CA HIS A 354 18.85 -5.33 -24.08
C HIS A 354 18.27 -3.97 -24.50
N THR A 355 17.06 -3.60 -24.04
CA THR A 355 16.35 -2.40 -24.52
C THR A 355 16.37 -1.20 -23.54
N ASN A 356 16.65 -1.43 -22.26
CA ASN A 356 16.50 -0.41 -21.20
C ASN A 356 17.82 0.15 -20.63
N LYS A 357 18.90 0.18 -21.42
CA LYS A 357 20.19 0.74 -20.97
C LYS A 357 20.15 2.28 -21.01
N THR A 358 20.40 2.93 -19.88
CA THR A 358 20.63 4.38 -19.83
C THR A 358 22.05 4.69 -20.31
N LYS A 359 22.22 5.77 -21.09
CA LYS A 359 23.55 6.18 -21.58
C LYS A 359 24.26 6.96 -20.47
N ARG A 360 25.29 6.38 -19.85
CA ARG A 360 26.03 6.97 -18.73
C ARG A 360 27.42 6.36 -18.59
N LYS A 361 28.30 7.01 -17.82
CA LYS A 361 29.60 6.48 -17.40
C LYS A 361 29.43 5.32 -16.40
N PRO A 362 30.47 4.53 -16.12
CA PRO A 362 30.49 3.62 -14.97
C PRO A 362 30.04 4.34 -13.69
N TYR A 363 29.28 3.66 -12.81
CA TYR A 363 28.70 4.32 -11.64
C TYR A 363 29.78 4.87 -10.70
N ARG A 364 30.95 4.21 -10.62
CA ARG A 364 32.06 4.60 -9.75
C ARG A 364 32.55 6.03 -10.00
N ASP A 365 32.50 6.48 -11.25
CA ASP A 365 32.94 7.81 -11.68
C ASP A 365 32.04 8.96 -11.18
N TYR A 366 30.87 8.64 -10.61
CA TYR A 366 29.92 9.64 -10.09
C TYR A 366 30.10 9.93 -8.62
N TYR A 367 30.86 9.11 -7.89
CA TYR A 367 30.92 9.17 -6.43
C TYR A 367 32.18 9.86 -5.93
N ASN A 368 31.99 10.62 -4.85
CA ASN A 368 33.06 11.02 -3.94
C ASN A 368 32.92 10.25 -2.61
N ASN A 369 33.88 10.43 -1.69
CA ASN A 369 33.87 9.71 -0.40
C ASN A 369 32.61 9.96 0.43
N GLU A 370 32.07 11.17 0.40
CA GLU A 370 30.85 11.55 1.15
C GLU A 370 29.62 10.83 0.60
N THR A 371 29.36 10.95 -0.71
CA THR A 371 28.20 10.33 -1.37
C THR A 371 28.27 8.80 -1.36
N LYS A 372 29.49 8.22 -1.39
CA LYS A 372 29.69 6.78 -1.21
C LYS A 372 29.21 6.33 0.17
N LYS A 373 29.59 7.03 1.23
CA LYS A 373 29.14 6.76 2.62
C LYS A 373 27.64 6.99 2.80
N PHE A 374 27.10 8.05 2.20
CA PHE A 374 25.66 8.31 2.22
C PHE A 374 24.84 7.12 1.68
N VAL A 375 25.23 6.59 0.52
CA VAL A 375 24.57 5.42 -0.07
C VAL A 375 24.80 4.17 0.76
N ALA A 376 26.01 3.98 1.30
CA ALA A 376 26.31 2.84 2.17
C ALA A 376 25.40 2.82 3.42
N HIS A 377 25.25 3.96 4.08
CA HIS A 377 24.35 4.10 5.24
C HIS A 377 22.88 3.87 4.85
N ARG A 378 22.42 4.46 3.73
CA ARG A 378 21.03 4.31 3.28
C ARG A 378 20.68 2.86 2.96
N PHE A 379 21.59 2.11 2.34
CA PHE A 379 21.36 0.75 1.88
C PHE A 379 22.06 -0.32 2.72
N GLN A 380 22.41 0.00 3.98
CA GLN A 380 23.18 -0.86 4.88
C GLN A 380 22.69 -2.32 4.90
N LYS A 381 21.40 -2.56 5.18
CA LYS A 381 20.85 -3.93 5.20
C LYS A 381 20.99 -4.68 3.87
N THR A 382 20.72 -4.04 2.74
CA THR A 382 20.93 -4.63 1.40
C THR A 382 22.40 -4.97 1.20
N ILE A 383 23.30 -4.07 1.60
CA ILE A 383 24.74 -4.26 1.44
C ILE A 383 25.21 -5.46 2.26
N GLU A 384 24.84 -5.51 3.53
CA GLU A 384 25.20 -6.59 4.45
C GLU A 384 24.59 -7.93 4.00
N MET A 385 23.30 -7.95 3.66
CA MET A 385 22.57 -9.16 3.29
C MET A 385 23.06 -9.76 1.97
N PHE A 386 23.42 -8.94 0.99
CA PHE A 386 23.76 -9.42 -0.35
C PHE A 386 25.26 -9.32 -0.69
N GLY A 387 26.09 -8.89 0.28
CA GLY A 387 27.54 -8.77 0.13
C GLY A 387 27.96 -7.77 -0.94
N TYR A 388 27.30 -6.61 -1.00
CA TYR A 388 27.65 -5.59 -2.01
C TYR A 388 28.86 -4.77 -1.59
N GLU A 389 29.76 -4.55 -2.54
CA GLU A 389 30.90 -3.66 -2.39
C GLU A 389 30.88 -2.57 -3.46
N PHE A 390 31.60 -1.48 -3.19
CA PHE A 390 31.63 -0.32 -4.07
C PHE A 390 32.45 -0.56 -5.34
#